data_AF-A0AAQ4CWI0-F1
#
_entry.id   AF-A0AAQ4CWI0-F1
#
_cell.length_a   1.000
_cell.length_b   1.000
_cell.length_c   1.000
_cell.angle_alpha   90.00
_cell.angle_beta   90.00
_cell.angle_gamma   90.00
#
_symmetry.space_group_name_H-M   'P 1'
#
loop_
_entity.id
_entity.type
_entity.pdbx_description
1 polymer ?
#
loop_
_entity_poly.entity_id
_entity_poly.type
_entity_poly.pdbx_seq_one_letter_code
_entity_poly.pdbx_strand_id
1 'polypeptide(L)'
;MEALNENKKELYTYFISTSKLYYDLSNSVRTSSLVCEMLYEAINAGIKVLSYYFSLQDKSRSEAIRELSSILGEWVEQYWNLGLTLHYDCYICGNFDENDIPYYMNQVRDFISRVEEVVLE
;
A
#
# COMPACT_ATOMS: atom_id res chain seq x y z
N MET A 1 -11.57 7.56 -28.10
CA MET A 1 -12.00 6.98 -26.80
C MET A 1 -10.88 6.16 -26.17
N GLU A 2 -10.06 5.45 -26.96
CA GLU A 2 -8.87 4.71 -26.50
C GLU A 2 -7.79 5.59 -25.83
N ALA A 3 -7.40 6.72 -26.43
CA ALA A 3 -6.36 7.61 -25.86
C ALA A 3 -6.68 8.16 -24.45
N LEU A 4 -7.97 8.29 -24.11
CA LEU A 4 -8.41 8.76 -22.79
C LEU A 4 -8.32 7.64 -21.73
N ASN A 5 -8.33 6.39 -22.19
CA ASN A 5 -8.15 5.20 -21.36
C ASN A 5 -6.65 4.90 -21.14
N GLU A 6 -5.83 5.10 -22.18
CA GLU A 6 -4.37 4.99 -22.09
C GLU A 6 -3.77 6.03 -21.12
N ASN A 7 -4.18 7.30 -21.22
CA ASN A 7 -3.72 8.34 -20.29
C ASN A 7 -4.09 8.06 -18.82
N LYS A 8 -5.26 7.43 -18.57
CA LYS A 8 -5.66 7.03 -17.21
C LYS A 8 -4.82 5.86 -16.71
N LYS A 9 -4.56 4.88 -17.57
CA LYS A 9 -3.71 3.73 -17.25
C LYS A 9 -2.27 4.15 -16.96
N GLU A 10 -1.72 5.09 -17.73
CA GLU A 10 -0.41 5.70 -17.48
C GLU A 10 -0.38 6.43 -16.12
N LEU A 11 -1.44 7.19 -15.81
CA LEU A 11 -1.55 7.89 -14.53
C LEU A 11 -1.55 6.92 -13.34
N TYR A 12 -2.34 5.84 -13.40
CA TYR A 12 -2.37 4.85 -12.32
C TYR A 12 -1.09 4.02 -12.25
N THR A 13 -0.45 3.74 -13.39
CA THR A 13 0.89 3.12 -13.46
C THR A 13 1.93 4.00 -12.77
N TYR A 14 1.89 5.31 -13.00
CA TYR A 14 2.76 6.26 -12.31
C TYR A 14 2.48 6.26 -10.79
N PHE A 15 1.23 6.28 -10.37
CA PHE A 15 0.92 6.29 -8.94
C PHE A 15 1.31 4.99 -8.22
N ILE A 16 1.10 3.83 -8.84
CA ILE A 16 1.49 2.55 -8.23
C ILE A 16 3.02 2.39 -8.17
N SER A 17 3.76 3.05 -9.07
CA SER A 17 5.23 3.08 -9.01
C SER A 17 5.76 3.66 -7.70
N THR A 18 5.02 4.57 -7.04
CA THR A 18 5.37 5.08 -5.71
C THR A 18 5.33 3.98 -4.65
N SER A 19 4.32 3.11 -4.68
CA SER A 19 4.21 1.99 -3.76
C SER A 19 5.36 0.99 -3.96
N LYS A 20 5.68 0.68 -5.23
CA LYS A 20 6.83 -0.15 -5.59
C LYS A 20 8.16 0.46 -5.16
N LEU A 21 8.33 1.76 -5.34
CA LEU A 21 9.53 2.47 -4.90
C LEU A 21 9.77 2.31 -3.40
N TYR A 22 8.73 2.47 -2.57
CA TYR A 22 8.86 2.26 -1.13
C TYR A 22 9.19 0.80 -0.78
N TYR A 23 8.58 -0.16 -1.47
CA TYR A 23 8.95 -1.57 -1.32
C TYR A 23 10.41 -1.83 -1.70
N ASP A 24 10.89 -1.28 -2.81
CA ASP A 24 12.29 -1.42 -3.23
C ASP A 24 13.24 -0.76 -2.23
N LEU A 25 12.88 0.41 -1.69
CA LEU A 25 13.63 1.09 -0.64
C LEU A 25 13.72 0.23 0.63
N SER A 26 12.67 -0.50 0.99
CA SER A 26 12.68 -1.40 2.15
C SER A 26 13.76 -2.48 2.05
N ASN A 27 14.20 -2.84 0.83
CA ASN A 27 15.29 -3.79 0.60
C ASN A 27 16.70 -3.18 0.74
N SER A 28 16.79 -1.85 0.79
CA SER A 28 18.06 -1.09 0.75
C SER A 28 18.40 -0.39 2.07
N VAL A 29 17.40 -0.16 2.93
CA VAL A 29 17.57 0.47 4.24
C VAL A 29 18.23 -0.50 5.23
N ARG A 30 18.99 0.06 6.18
CA ARG A 30 19.91 -0.72 7.02
C ARG A 30 19.34 -1.20 8.35
N THR A 31 18.23 -0.62 8.79
CA THR A 31 17.64 -0.96 10.09
C THR A 31 16.25 -1.52 9.88
N SER A 32 15.93 -2.57 10.62
CA SER A 32 14.64 -3.23 10.63
C SER A 32 13.45 -2.28 10.85
N SER A 33 13.62 -1.28 11.72
CA SER A 33 12.61 -0.23 11.93
C SER A 33 12.34 0.58 10.66
N LEU A 34 13.38 0.93 9.90
CA LEU A 34 13.22 1.63 8.62
C LEU A 34 12.66 0.71 7.55
N VAL A 35 12.98 -0.59 7.58
CA VAL A 35 12.33 -1.57 6.69
C VAL A 35 10.82 -1.52 6.91
N CYS A 36 10.36 -1.61 8.16
CA CYS A 36 8.93 -1.52 8.49
C CYS A 36 8.28 -0.22 8.03
N GLU A 37 8.95 0.92 8.21
CA GLU A 37 8.42 2.20 7.76
C GLU A 37 8.28 2.27 6.24
N MET A 38 9.25 1.75 5.49
CA MET A 38 9.17 1.67 4.03
C MET A 38 8.06 0.72 3.57
N LEU A 39 7.83 -0.40 4.28
CA LEU A 39 6.70 -1.29 4.01
C LEU A 39 5.35 -0.62 4.31
N TYR A 40 5.24 0.15 5.39
CA TYR A 40 4.06 0.97 5.67
C TYR A 40 3.81 2.01 4.56
N GLU A 41 4.84 2.73 4.12
CA GLU A 41 4.67 3.73 3.06
C GLU A 41 4.29 3.11 1.71
N ALA A 42 4.74 1.89 1.43
CA ALA A 42 4.27 1.11 0.29
C ALA A 42 2.75 0.84 0.38
N ILE A 43 2.26 0.39 1.53
CA ILE A 43 0.82 0.18 1.77
C ILE A 43 0.05 1.50 1.65
N ASN A 44 0.53 2.55 2.31
CA ASN A 44 -0.08 3.88 2.30
C ASN A 44 -0.21 4.45 0.88
N ALA A 45 0.83 4.31 0.05
CA ALA A 45 0.81 4.71 -1.34
C ALA A 45 -0.22 3.91 -2.15
N GLY A 46 -0.28 2.58 -1.99
CA GLY A 46 -1.27 1.74 -2.67
C GLY A 46 -2.70 2.11 -2.31
N ILE A 47 -3.00 2.34 -1.02
CA ILE A 47 -4.31 2.83 -0.57
C ILE A 47 -4.65 4.20 -1.21
N LYS A 48 -3.68 5.12 -1.32
CA LYS A 48 -3.90 6.39 -2.01
C LYS A 48 -4.28 6.16 -3.48
N VAL A 49 -3.61 5.26 -4.18
CA VAL A 49 -3.96 4.92 -5.57
C VAL A 49 -5.39 4.41 -5.68
N LEU A 50 -5.79 3.49 -4.80
CA LEU A 50 -7.15 2.96 -4.76
C LEU A 50 -8.17 4.07 -4.47
N SER A 51 -7.91 4.94 -3.50
CA SER A 51 -8.76 6.11 -3.24
C SER A 51 -8.91 6.98 -4.49
N TYR A 52 -7.80 7.24 -5.21
CA TYR A 52 -7.82 7.96 -6.48
C TYR A 52 -8.71 7.29 -7.53
N TYR A 53 -8.53 6.00 -7.72
CA TYR A 53 -9.29 5.20 -8.67
C TYR A 53 -10.80 5.21 -8.39
N PHE A 54 -11.19 5.06 -7.12
CA PHE A 54 -12.59 5.05 -6.69
C PHE A 54 -13.17 6.43 -6.33
N SER A 55 -12.43 7.52 -6.61
CA SER A 55 -12.86 8.90 -6.33
C SER A 55 -13.18 9.19 -4.86
N LEU A 56 -12.33 8.73 -3.95
CA LEU A 56 -12.49 8.83 -2.48
C LEU A 56 -11.55 9.87 -1.82
N GLN A 57 -10.89 10.71 -2.61
CA GLN A 57 -9.83 11.64 -2.15
C GLN A 57 -10.30 12.66 -1.11
N ASP A 58 -11.57 13.04 -1.18
CA ASP A 58 -12.15 14.05 -0.28
C ASP A 58 -12.61 13.46 1.06
N LYS A 59 -12.52 12.13 1.24
CA LYS A 59 -12.92 11.43 2.45
C LYS A 59 -11.76 11.36 3.44
N SER A 60 -12.09 11.25 4.72
CA SER A 60 -11.09 10.90 5.72
C SER A 60 -10.49 9.52 5.43
N ARG A 61 -9.28 9.26 5.92
CA ARG A 61 -8.58 7.99 5.67
C ARG A 61 -9.41 6.77 6.09
N SER A 62 -10.01 6.80 7.28
CA SER A 62 -10.83 5.70 7.80
C SER A 62 -12.09 5.48 6.97
N GLU A 63 -12.75 6.55 6.51
CA GLU A 63 -13.91 6.44 5.63
C GLU A 63 -13.53 5.86 4.27
N ALA A 64 -12.42 6.31 3.67
CA ALA A 64 -11.93 5.77 2.41
C ALA A 64 -11.62 4.27 2.53
N ILE A 65 -10.94 3.82 3.60
CA ILE A 65 -10.65 2.39 3.82
C ILE A 65 -11.93 1.58 3.98
N ARG A 66 -12.91 2.09 4.74
CA ARG A 66 -14.21 1.42 4.92
C ARG A 66 -14.94 1.25 3.58
N GLU A 67 -14.95 2.29 2.76
CA GLU A 67 -15.60 2.23 1.44
C GLU A 67 -14.84 1.32 0.48
N LEU A 68 -13.51 1.42 0.42
CA LEU A 68 -12.69 0.50 -0.37
C LEU A 68 -12.89 -0.96 0.06
N SER A 69 -12.99 -1.24 1.36
CA SER A 69 -13.26 -2.60 1.87
C SER A 69 -14.64 -3.09 1.49
N SER A 70 -15.65 -2.21 1.44
CA SER A 70 -16.98 -2.54 0.94
C SER A 70 -17.01 -2.85 -0.57
N ILE A 71 -16.08 -2.28 -1.35
CA ILE A 71 -16.01 -2.44 -2.82
C ILE A 71 -15.15 -3.65 -3.19
N LEU A 72 -13.96 -3.75 -2.58
CA LEU A 72 -12.90 -4.68 -2.97
C LEU A 72 -12.82 -5.89 -2.04
N GLY A 73 -13.49 -5.85 -0.89
CA GLY A 73 -13.45 -6.88 0.15
C GLY A 73 -12.50 -6.56 1.30
N GLU A 74 -12.54 -7.42 2.32
CA GLU A 74 -11.88 -7.21 3.61
C GLU A 74 -10.34 -7.09 3.54
N TRP A 75 -9.72 -7.52 2.44
CA TRP A 75 -8.27 -7.45 2.29
C TRP A 75 -7.74 -6.02 2.43
N VAL A 76 -8.51 -5.01 1.99
CA VAL A 76 -8.09 -3.61 2.11
C VAL A 76 -7.88 -3.22 3.58
N GLU A 77 -8.85 -3.54 4.44
CA GLU A 77 -8.76 -3.28 5.88
C GLU A 77 -7.67 -4.14 6.53
N GLN A 78 -7.52 -5.40 6.12
CA GLN A 78 -6.46 -6.28 6.62
C GLN A 78 -5.06 -5.71 6.35
N TYR A 79 -4.77 -5.27 5.13
CA TYR A 79 -3.48 -4.66 4.80
C TYR A 79 -3.31 -3.27 5.40
N TRP A 80 -4.39 -2.50 5.57
CA TRP A 80 -4.29 -1.26 6.33
C TRP A 80 -3.87 -1.50 7.78
N ASN A 81 -4.48 -2.49 8.45
CA ASN A 81 -4.13 -2.86 9.82
C ASN A 81 -2.70 -3.40 9.92
N LEU A 82 -2.23 -4.15 8.91
CA LEU A 82 -0.82 -4.51 8.78
C LEU A 82 0.07 -3.26 8.70
N GLY A 83 -0.30 -2.28 7.86
CA GLY A 83 0.41 -1.01 7.76
C GLY A 83 0.50 -0.27 9.10
N LEU A 84 -0.60 -0.23 9.86
CA LEU A 84 -0.60 0.37 11.19
C LEU A 84 0.33 -0.36 12.17
N THR A 85 0.37 -1.69 12.10
CA THR A 85 1.28 -2.52 12.91
C THR A 85 2.74 -2.21 12.55
N LEU A 86 3.06 -2.14 11.26
CA LEU A 86 4.41 -1.79 10.78
C LEU A 86 4.84 -0.39 11.23
N HIS A 87 3.94 0.59 11.18
CA HIS A 87 4.25 1.96 11.56
C HIS A 87 4.35 2.16 13.08
N TYR A 88 3.31 1.77 13.82
CA TYR A 88 3.25 2.04 15.25
C TYR A 88 4.07 1.04 16.06
N ASP A 89 3.91 -0.25 15.82
CA ASP A 89 4.53 -1.27 16.67
C ASP A 89 5.99 -1.50 16.27
N CYS A 90 6.28 -1.66 14.98
CA CYS A 90 7.64 -1.88 14.51
C CYS A 90 8.48 -0.60 14.43
N TYR A 91 8.07 0.42 13.65
CA TYR A 91 8.89 1.61 13.43
C TYR A 91 8.97 2.54 14.64
N ILE A 92 7.83 2.91 15.23
CA ILE A 92 7.79 3.86 16.36
C ILE A 92 8.18 3.19 17.68
N CYS A 93 7.57 2.06 18.02
CA CYS A 93 7.77 1.42 19.32
C CYS A 93 8.96 0.45 19.36
N GLY A 94 9.42 -0.06 18.21
CA GLY A 94 10.46 -1.08 18.17
C GLY A 94 10.04 -2.43 18.76
N ASN A 95 8.73 -2.69 18.87
CA ASN A 95 8.15 -3.90 19.45
C ASN A 95 7.80 -4.91 18.35
N PHE A 96 8.82 -5.56 17.78
CA PHE A 96 8.65 -6.54 16.71
C PHE A 96 9.77 -7.58 16.74
N ASP A 97 9.52 -8.76 16.15
CA ASP A 97 10.55 -9.76 15.89
C ASP A 97 11.14 -9.54 14.48
N GLU A 98 12.45 -9.36 14.38
CA GLU A 98 13.14 -9.20 13.09
C GLU A 98 12.96 -10.41 12.17
N ASN A 99 12.71 -11.59 12.74
CA ASN A 99 12.44 -12.80 11.97
C ASN A 99 11.11 -12.73 11.19
N ASP A 100 10.21 -11.80 11.53
CA ASP A 100 8.94 -11.60 10.83
C ASP A 100 9.07 -10.68 9.61
N ILE A 101 10.19 -9.97 9.43
CA ILE A 101 10.39 -9.06 8.29
C ILE A 101 10.17 -9.75 6.94
N PRO A 102 10.73 -10.94 6.65
CA PRO A 102 10.48 -11.63 5.39
C PRO A 102 8.99 -11.94 5.17
N TYR A 103 8.24 -12.22 6.24
CA TYR A 103 6.80 -12.41 6.16
C TYR A 103 6.10 -11.11 5.77
N TYR A 104 6.39 -9.99 6.44
CA TYR A 104 5.80 -8.68 6.12
C TYR A 104 6.14 -8.23 4.70
N MET A 105 7.37 -8.46 4.23
CA MET A 105 7.75 -8.17 2.84
C MET A 105 6.90 -8.95 1.84
N ASN A 106 6.69 -10.26 2.07
CA ASN A 106 5.82 -11.05 1.20
C ASN A 106 4.38 -10.52 1.20
N GLN A 107 3.83 -10.19 2.38
CA GLN A 107 2.49 -9.61 2.50
C GLN A 107 2.37 -8.28 1.73
N VAL A 108 3.32 -7.38 1.88
CA VAL A 108 3.28 -6.07 1.19
C VAL A 108 3.45 -6.24 -0.32
N ARG A 109 4.27 -7.18 -0.78
CA ARG A 109 4.36 -7.52 -2.21
C ARG A 109 3.03 -8.01 -2.76
N ASP A 110 2.35 -8.90 -2.03
CA ASP A 110 1.04 -9.43 -2.43
C ASP A 110 -0.04 -8.33 -2.46
N PHE A 111 0.00 -7.39 -1.50
CA PHE A 111 -0.83 -6.19 -1.51
C PHE A 111 -0.61 -5.35 -2.77
N ILE A 112 0.65 -5.05 -3.13
CA ILE A 112 0.97 -4.26 -4.33
C ILE A 112 0.41 -4.94 -5.58
N SER A 113 0.60 -6.25 -5.72
CA SER A 113 0.06 -7.03 -6.86
C SER A 113 -1.47 -6.87 -6.96
N ARG A 114 -2.18 -6.96 -5.83
CA ARG A 114 -3.64 -6.78 -5.82
C ARG A 114 -4.07 -5.36 -6.19
N VAL A 115 -3.34 -4.35 -5.74
CA VAL A 115 -3.62 -2.96 -6.14
C VAL A 115 -3.43 -2.80 -7.66
N GLU A 116 -2.38 -3.41 -8.23
CA GLU A 116 -2.15 -3.40 -9.68
C GLU A 116 -3.28 -4.06 -10.46
N GLU A 117 -3.73 -5.24 -10.04
CA GLU A 117 -4.87 -5.95 -10.64
C GLU A 117 -6.10 -5.04 -10.68
N VAL A 118 -6.41 -4.32 -9.60
CA VAL A 118 -7.59 -3.45 -9.52
C VAL A 118 -7.50 -2.24 -10.46
N VAL A 119 -6.32 -1.64 -10.64
CA VAL A 119 -6.19 -0.35 -11.36
C VAL A 119 -5.72 -0.48 -12.81
N LEU A 120 -5.24 -1.66 -13.22
CA LEU A 120 -4.66 -1.90 -14.56
C LEU A 120 -5.42 -2.92 -15.41
N GLU A 121 -6.28 -3.75 -14.81
CA GLU A 121 -7.20 -4.68 -15.51
C GLU A 121 -8.60 -4.08 -15.69
#